data_AF-A0A5N4D656-F1
#
_entry.id   AF-A0A5N4D656-F1
#
_cell.length_a   1.000
_cell.length_b   1.000
_cell.length_c   1.000
_cell.angle_alpha   90.00
_cell.angle_beta   90.00
_cell.angle_gamma   90.00
#
_symmetry.space_group_name_H-M   'P 1'
#
loop_
_entity.id
_entity.type
_entity.pdbx_description
1 polymer ?
#
loop_
_entity_poly.entity_id
_entity_poly.type
_entity_poly.pdbx_seq_one_letter_code
_entity_poly.pdbx_strand_id
1 'polypeptide(L)'
;MTLMPMCSEVRLKEPHTMSRSQRFLIWLSDILLMRKALFNHLTARGIQVYVWVLNEEQEYKRAFDLGATGVMTDYPTKLKDFLHNFSE
;
A
#
# COMPACT_ATOMS: atom_id res chain seq x y z
N MET A 1 0.84 -15.59 2.78
CA MET A 1 1.51 -14.28 2.64
C MET A 1 0.80 -13.54 1.52
N THR A 2 -0.03 -12.55 1.84
CA THR A 2 -0.85 -11.85 0.85
C THR A 2 -0.17 -10.52 0.53
N LEU A 3 0.34 -10.41 -0.70
CA LEU A 3 0.92 -9.18 -1.22
C LEU A 3 -0.22 -8.32 -1.76
N MET A 4 -0.48 -7.18 -1.13
CA MET A 4 -1.44 -6.20 -1.63
C MET A 4 -0.68 -5.10 -2.36
N PRO A 5 -0.89 -4.92 -3.67
CA PRO A 5 -0.36 -3.74 -4.35
C PRO A 5 -1.03 -2.51 -3.73
N MET A 6 -0.23 -1.60 -3.17
CA MET A 6 -0.74 -0.29 -2.78
C MET A 6 -0.93 0.50 -4.06
N CYS A 7 -2.18 0.64 -4.47
CA CYS A 7 -2.51 1.36 -5.69
C CYS A 7 -2.74 2.85 -5.39
N SER A 8 -2.00 3.45 -4.43
CA SER A 8 -2.16 4.88 -4.16
C SER A 8 -1.53 5.76 -5.23
N GLU A 9 -0.61 5.22 -6.02
CA GLU A 9 -0.10 5.90 -7.18
C GLU A 9 -0.02 4.87 -8.30
N VAL A 10 -0.96 5.02 -9.22
CA VAL A 10 -0.86 4.55 -10.59
C VAL A 10 0.39 5.19 -11.20
N ARG A 11 1.58 4.70 -10.83
CA ARG A 11 2.77 4.79 -11.68
C ARG A 11 2.68 3.69 -12.73
N LEU A 12 1.50 3.59 -13.35
CA LEU A 12 1.38 3.02 -14.67
C LEU A 12 2.16 3.97 -15.56
N LYS A 13 3.41 3.58 -15.81
CA LYS A 13 4.28 4.15 -16.82
C LYS A 13 3.67 3.84 -18.19
N GLU A 14 2.60 4.57 -18.53
CA GLU A 14 2.14 4.98 -19.88
C GLU A 14 0.62 5.29 -19.92
N PRO A 15 0.21 6.56 -19.73
CA PRO A 15 -1.21 6.96 -19.72
C PRO A 15 -1.89 7.05 -21.10
N HIS A 16 -1.24 6.61 -22.19
CA HIS A 16 -1.66 6.97 -23.56
C HIS A 16 -2.76 6.06 -24.17
N THR A 17 -3.18 4.96 -23.53
CA THR A 17 -4.14 4.00 -24.15
C THR A 17 -5.33 3.58 -23.29
N MET A 18 -5.56 4.21 -22.13
CA MET A 18 -6.57 3.73 -21.18
C MET A 18 -7.98 4.31 -21.40
N SER A 19 -8.98 3.44 -21.54
CA SER A 19 -10.39 3.81 -21.69
C SER A 19 -11.00 4.31 -20.37
N ARG A 20 -12.10 5.07 -20.45
CA ARG A 20 -12.81 5.59 -19.27
C ARG A 20 -13.28 4.49 -18.31
N SER A 21 -13.66 3.33 -18.83
CA SER A 21 -14.08 2.18 -18.01
C SER A 21 -12.90 1.54 -17.28
N GLN A 22 -11.73 1.45 -17.90
CA GLN A 22 -10.52 0.94 -17.24
C GLN A 22 -10.08 1.86 -16.09
N ARG A 23 -10.13 3.18 -16.28
CA ARG A 23 -9.86 4.14 -15.20
C ARG A 23 -10.82 3.98 -14.02
N PHE A 24 -12.11 3.74 -14.30
CA PHE A 24 -13.11 3.50 -13.27
C PHE A 24 -12.85 2.20 -12.49
N LEU A 25 -12.49 1.11 -13.19
CA LEU A 25 -12.17 -0.16 -12.55
C LEU A 25 -10.93 -0.09 -11.66
N ILE A 26 -9.88 0.63 -12.10
CA ILE A 26 -8.70 0.85 -11.28
C ILE A 26 -9.07 1.65 -10.03
N TRP A 27 -9.74 2.79 -10.21
CA TRP A 27 -10.17 3.62 -9.08
C TRP A 27 -11.06 2.86 -8.09
N LEU A 28 -11.98 2.03 -8.58
CA LEU A 28 -12.84 1.20 -7.73
C LEU A 28 -12.03 0.14 -6.99
N SER A 29 -11.07 -0.49 -7.66
CA SER A 29 -10.16 -1.46 -7.06
C SER A 29 -9.31 -0.83 -5.97
N ASP A 30 -8.79 0.38 -6.20
CA ASP A 30 -8.01 1.15 -5.22
C ASP A 30 -8.85 1.41 -3.98
N ILE A 31 -10.09 1.87 -4.16
CA ILE A 31 -10.99 2.17 -3.03
C ILE A 31 -11.30 0.91 -2.22
N LEU A 32 -11.57 -0.22 -2.90
CA LEU A 32 -11.93 -1.45 -2.21
C LEU A 32 -10.73 -2.07 -1.50
N LEU A 33 -9.56 -2.10 -2.15
CA LEU A 33 -8.34 -2.69 -1.61
C LEU A 33 -7.71 -1.82 -0.51
N MET A 34 -7.85 -0.50 -0.57
CA MET A 34 -7.29 0.45 0.40
C MET A 34 -8.18 0.70 1.62
N ARG A 35 -9.28 -0.05 1.79
CA ARG A 35 -10.16 0.09 2.96
C ARG A 35 -9.51 -0.51 4.20
N LYS A 36 -9.33 0.30 5.25
CA LYS A 36 -8.85 -0.12 6.58
C LYS A 36 -9.60 -1.34 7.15
N ALA A 37 -10.90 -1.46 6.88
CA ALA A 37 -11.69 -2.61 7.28
C ALA A 37 -11.19 -3.94 6.69
N LEU A 38 -10.70 -3.94 5.44
CA LEU A 38 -10.15 -5.13 4.80
C LEU A 38 -8.83 -5.55 5.45
N PHE A 39 -7.93 -4.59 5.69
CA PHE A 39 -6.68 -4.83 6.41
C PHE A 39 -6.95 -5.39 7.79
N ASN A 40 -7.81 -4.73 8.58
CA ASN A 40 -8.18 -5.20 9.92
C ASN A 40 -8.79 -6.61 9.88
N HIS A 41 -9.60 -6.92 8.87
CA HIS A 41 -10.25 -8.23 8.73
C HIS A 41 -9.27 -9.35 8.35
N LEU A 42 -8.25 -9.04 7.54
CA LEU A 42 -7.18 -9.96 7.19
C LEU A 42 -6.25 -10.17 8.39
N THR A 43 -5.83 -9.09 9.04
CA THR A 43 -4.98 -9.11 10.23
C THR A 43 -5.66 -9.84 11.40
N ALA A 44 -6.97 -9.64 11.61
CA ALA A 44 -7.74 -10.35 12.62
C ALA A 44 -7.84 -11.87 12.37
N ARG A 45 -7.66 -12.32 11.12
CA ARG A 45 -7.54 -13.74 10.76
C ARG A 45 -6.10 -14.26 10.81
N GLY A 46 -5.14 -13.46 11.27
CA GLY A 46 -3.72 -13.80 11.29
C GLY A 46 -3.05 -13.75 9.92
N ILE A 47 -3.69 -13.13 8.92
CA ILE A 47 -3.10 -12.97 7.59
C ILE A 47 -2.24 -11.70 7.60
N GLN A 48 -0.94 -11.88 7.46
CA GLN A 48 0.01 -10.78 7.34
C GLN A 48 -0.14 -10.09 5.99
N VAL A 49 -0.29 -8.76 6.03
CA VAL A 49 -0.46 -7.92 4.83
C VAL A 49 0.79 -7.07 4.64
N TYR A 50 1.45 -7.29 3.50
CA TYR A 50 2.61 -6.51 3.10
C TYR A 50 2.26 -5.61 1.93
N VAL A 51 2.78 -4.37 2.00
CA VAL A 51 2.46 -3.29 1.06
C VAL A 51 3.71 -2.94 0.23
N TRP A 52 3.56 -2.88 -1.09
CA TRP A 52 4.65 -2.68 -2.07
C TRP A 52 4.18 -1.81 -3.26
N VAL A 53 5.01 -0.99 -3.93
CA VAL A 53 6.31 -0.39 -3.50
C VAL A 53 5.99 0.96 -2.88
N LEU A 54 6.53 1.25 -1.69
CA LEU A 54 6.47 2.60 -1.11
C LEU A 54 7.87 3.19 -1.10
N ASN A 55 8.04 4.46 -1.44
CA ASN A 55 9.36 5.10 -1.49
C ASN A 55 9.46 6.36 -0.62
N GLU A 56 8.34 6.91 -0.19
CA GLU A 56 8.26 8.11 0.65
C GLU A 56 7.81 7.78 2.08
N GLU A 57 8.34 8.52 3.07
CA GLU A 57 8.03 8.31 4.49
C GLU A 57 6.54 8.48 4.83
N GLN A 58 5.89 9.40 4.13
CA GLN A 58 4.45 9.66 4.28
C GLN A 58 3.62 8.44 3.86
N GLU A 59 4.08 7.72 2.86
CA GLU A 59 3.45 6.48 2.39
C GLU A 59 3.67 5.35 3.40
N TYR A 60 4.87 5.24 3.98
CA TYR A 60 5.15 4.29 5.05
C TYR A 60 4.19 4.49 6.21
N LYS A 61 4.08 5.73 6.69
CA LYS A 61 3.15 6.08 7.78
C LYS A 61 1.72 5.70 7.44
N ARG A 62 1.24 6.04 6.23
CA ARG A 62 -0.11 5.70 5.78
C ARG A 62 -0.34 4.20 5.75
N ALA A 63 0.63 3.40 5.29
CA ALA A 63 0.51 1.95 5.24
C ALA A 63 0.39 1.33 6.64
N PHE A 64 1.23 1.77 7.59
CA PHE A 64 1.12 1.31 8.98
C PHE A 64 -0.17 1.80 9.66
N ASP A 65 -0.60 3.05 9.43
CA ASP A 65 -1.86 3.60 9.94
C ASP A 65 -3.10 2.82 9.44
N LEU A 66 -3.00 2.21 8.24
CA LEU A 66 -4.03 1.35 7.66
C LEU A 66 -4.03 -0.07 8.23
N GLY A 67 -3.01 -0.45 9.01
CA GLY A 67 -2.87 -1.78 9.61
C GLY A 67 -2.06 -2.77 8.78
N ALA A 68 -1.17 -2.28 7.91
CA ALA A 68 -0.19 -3.13 7.23
C ALA A 68 0.78 -3.77 8.25
N THR A 69 1.15 -5.03 8.01
CA THR A 69 2.16 -5.75 8.80
C THR A 69 3.57 -5.31 8.45
N GLY A 70 3.81 -4.93 7.19
CA GLY A 70 5.11 -4.49 6.74
C GLY A 70 5.05 -3.77 5.39
N VAL A 71 6.13 -3.07 5.09
CA VAL A 71 6.31 -2.31 3.85
C VAL A 71 7.51 -2.87 3.10
N MET A 72 7.41 -2.87 1.78
CA MET A 72 8.41 -3.38 0.87
C MET A 72 8.80 -2.21 -0.06
N THR A 73 10.06 -1.78 0.01
CA THR A 73 10.59 -0.56 -0.61
C THR A 73 11.91 -0.83 -1.33
N ASP A 74 12.23 -0.02 -2.33
CA ASP A 74 13.54 0.00 -2.97
C ASP A 74 14.60 0.75 -2.12
N TYR A 75 14.18 1.45 -1.06
CA TYR A 75 15.05 2.21 -0.15
C TYR A 75 15.04 1.64 1.29
N PRO A 76 15.67 0.47 1.54
CA PRO A 76 15.60 -0.20 2.84
C PRO A 76 16.18 0.64 3.99
N THR A 77 17.20 1.47 3.73
CA THR A 77 17.79 2.36 4.74
C THR A 77 16.78 3.40 5.22
N LYS A 78 16.04 4.04 4.31
CA LYS A 78 15.00 5.01 4.66
C LYS A 78 13.89 4.37 5.50
N LEU A 79 13.45 3.16 5.12
CA LEU A 79 12.44 2.45 5.90
C LEU A 79 12.95 2.08 7.30
N LYS A 80 14.22 1.70 7.43
CA LYS A 80 14.82 1.42 8.74
C LYS A 80 14.82 2.66 9.63
N ASP A 81 15.23 3.81 9.10
CA ASP A 81 15.26 5.08 9.84
C ASP A 81 13.84 5.51 10.25
N PHE A 82 12.86 5.36 9.35
CA PHE A 82 11.46 5.58 9.65
C PHE A 82 10.96 4.67 10.79
N LEU A 83 11.25 3.37 10.73
CA LEU A 83 10.80 2.40 11.75
C LEU A 83 11.41 2.67 13.12
N HIS A 84 12.66 3.15 13.17
CA HIS A 84 13.31 3.54 14.42
C HIS A 84 12.58 4.70 15.11
N ASN A 85 12.16 5.70 14.33
CA ASN A 85 11.41 6.85 14.82
C ASN A 85 9.92 6.54 15.08
N PHE A 86 9.37 5.51 14.42
CA PHE A 86 7.95 5.13 14.55
C PHE A 86 7.63 4.39 15.85
N SER A 87 8.64 3.76 16.48
CA SER A 87 8.48 3.00 17.73
C SER A 87 8.71 3.80 19.02
N GLU A 88 9.10 5.08 18.92
CA GLU A 88 9.18 6.02 20.05
C GLU A 88 7.84 6.75 20.26
#